data_AF-A0A8C0RX10-F1
#
_entry.id   AF-A0A8C0RX10-F1
#
_cell.length_a   1.000
_cell.length_b   1.000
_cell.length_c   1.000
_cell.angle_alpha   90.00
_cell.angle_beta   90.00
_cell.angle_gamma   90.00
#
_symmetry.space_group_name_H-M   'P 1'
#
loop_
_entity.id
_entity.type
_entity.pdbx_description
1 polymer ?
#
loop_
_entity_poly.entity_id
_entity_poly.type
_entity_poly.pdbx_seq_one_letter_code
_entity_poly.pdbx_strand_id
1 'polypeptide(L)'
;MSETSFNLISEKCDILSILRDHPENRIYQRKIQELSKRFTGIRKTKGDGNCFYRALGYSYLESLLGKSREVLKFKERVLQTPNDLLAAGFEEHKFRNFFNAFYSVVELVEKDGSVSSLLKVFNDQSSSDQIVQFLRLLTSAFIKNRADFFRHFIDEEMDIKDFCTHEVEPMAMECDHIQITALSQALNIALQGQNCLPLGRPFRILLLAPPEQRLKEAWDQEAVSPSPTQPGSRTQLNLKGSCCLFNPRVV
;
A
#
# COMPACT_ATOMS: atom_id res chain seq x y z
N MET A 1 20.28 8.26 17.07
CA MET A 1 19.61 8.82 18.27
C MET A 1 18.15 9.07 17.92
N SER A 2 17.27 8.60 18.80
CA SER A 2 15.79 8.56 18.77
C SER A 2 15.13 7.95 17.52
N GLU A 3 15.08 6.62 17.46
CA GLU A 3 13.88 5.96 16.94
C GLU A 3 12.72 6.40 17.83
N THR A 4 12.04 7.47 17.45
CA THR A 4 10.73 7.79 18.01
C THR A 4 9.85 6.57 17.77
N SER A 5 9.61 5.78 18.82
CA SER A 5 8.63 4.69 18.84
C SER A 5 7.25 5.32 18.63
N PHE A 6 6.88 5.54 17.37
CA PHE A 6 5.52 5.91 17.02
C PHE A 6 4.70 4.63 16.88
N ASN A 7 3.43 4.70 17.27
CA ASN A 7 2.47 3.62 17.07
C ASN A 7 2.42 3.21 15.58
N LEU A 8 1.81 2.07 15.25
CA LEU A 8 1.76 1.52 13.89
C LEU A 8 1.49 2.54 12.76
N ILE A 9 0.63 3.53 13.02
CA ILE A 9 0.40 4.71 12.18
C ILE A 9 0.51 5.97 13.06
N SER A 10 1.33 6.93 12.61
CA SER A 10 1.52 8.20 13.32
C SER A 10 0.31 9.13 13.22
N GLU A 11 0.29 10.13 14.11
CA GLU A 11 -0.53 11.31 13.91
C GLU A 11 -0.14 12.06 12.63
N LYS A 12 -1.05 12.91 12.14
CA LYS A 12 -0.79 13.75 10.97
C LYS A 12 0.24 14.81 11.33
N CYS A 13 1.36 14.83 10.60
CA CYS A 13 2.44 15.80 10.77
C CYS A 13 2.58 16.67 9.52
N ASP A 14 3.19 17.84 9.66
CA ASP A 14 3.59 18.67 8.52
C ASP A 14 4.63 17.94 7.66
N ILE A 15 4.58 18.08 6.34
CA ILE A 15 5.54 17.44 5.44
C ILE A 15 6.96 17.99 5.63
N LEU A 16 7.12 19.24 6.01
CA LEU A 16 8.45 19.79 6.29
C LEU A 16 9.06 19.15 7.55
N SER A 17 8.26 18.49 8.40
CA SER A 17 8.79 17.78 9.57
C SER A 17 9.74 16.64 9.21
N ILE A 18 9.58 16.02 8.02
CA ILE A 18 10.48 14.95 7.54
C ILE A 18 11.81 15.46 6.97
N LEU A 19 11.98 16.79 6.79
CA LEU A 19 13.29 17.36 6.44
C LEU A 19 14.33 17.08 7.55
N ARG A 20 13.88 17.01 8.80
CA ARG A 20 14.73 16.73 9.97
C ARG A 20 15.30 15.32 9.97
N ASP A 21 14.63 14.39 9.28
CA ASP A 21 15.08 12.99 9.21
C ASP A 21 16.30 12.84 8.27
N HIS A 22 16.53 13.80 7.37
CA HIS A 22 17.62 13.77 6.38
C HIS A 22 18.30 15.15 6.22
N PRO A 23 19.02 15.64 7.24
CA PRO A 23 19.59 16.99 7.26
C PRO A 23 20.72 17.21 6.24
N GLU A 24 21.38 16.13 5.78
CA GLU A 24 22.58 16.25 4.92
C GLU A 24 22.32 15.99 3.43
N ASN A 25 21.14 15.47 3.08
CA ASN A 25 20.83 15.10 1.70
C ASN A 25 20.08 16.22 0.95
N ARG A 26 20.84 17.08 0.25
CA ARG A 26 20.30 18.22 -0.52
C ARG A 26 19.26 17.81 -1.59
N ILE A 27 19.42 16.64 -2.20
CA ILE A 27 18.46 16.13 -3.21
C ILE A 27 17.15 15.77 -2.52
N TYR A 28 17.23 15.10 -1.38
CA TYR A 28 16.06 14.69 -0.61
C TYR A 28 15.28 15.91 -0.07
N GLN A 29 16.00 16.93 0.42
CA GLN A 29 15.39 18.17 0.87
C GLN A 29 14.64 18.89 -0.25
N ARG A 30 15.23 18.99 -1.45
CA ARG A 30 14.54 19.55 -2.63
C ARG A 30 13.28 18.76 -2.97
N LYS A 31 13.34 17.43 -2.96
CA LYS A 31 12.17 16.56 -3.23
C LYS A 31 11.06 16.76 -2.18
N ILE A 32 11.41 16.87 -0.90
CA ILE A 32 10.43 17.15 0.17
C ILE A 32 9.81 18.55 0.01
N GLN A 33 10.62 19.55 -0.34
CA GLN A 33 10.11 20.91 -0.61
C GLN A 33 9.16 20.93 -1.81
N GLU A 34 9.43 20.16 -2.86
CA GLU A 34 8.47 19.98 -3.97
C GLU A 34 7.20 19.26 -3.52
N LEU A 35 7.31 18.25 -2.65
CA LEU A 35 6.15 17.56 -2.09
C LEU A 35 5.29 18.49 -1.21
N SER A 36 5.91 19.36 -0.42
CA SER A 36 5.18 20.28 0.48
C SER A 36 4.35 21.31 -0.28
N LYS A 37 4.70 21.62 -1.53
CA LYS A 37 3.88 22.46 -2.43
C LYS A 37 2.55 21.81 -2.80
N ARG A 38 2.47 20.47 -2.74
CA ARG A 38 1.33 19.69 -3.25
C ARG A 38 0.51 19.01 -2.17
N PHE A 39 1.12 18.74 -1.02
CA PHE A 39 0.52 18.02 0.09
C PHE A 39 0.64 18.84 1.38
N THR A 40 -0.32 18.69 2.29
CA THR A 40 -0.38 19.45 3.55
C THR A 40 0.16 18.70 4.75
N GLY A 41 0.13 17.37 4.70
CA GLY A 41 0.57 16.56 5.81
C GLY A 41 0.88 15.14 5.42
N ILE A 42 1.58 14.47 6.33
CA ILE A 42 2.09 13.12 6.21
C ILE A 42 1.75 12.33 7.47
N ARG A 43 1.40 11.05 7.30
CA ARG A 43 1.44 10.05 8.39
C ARG A 43 2.53 9.03 8.08
N LYS A 44 3.37 8.73 9.07
CA LYS A 44 4.37 7.68 9.02
C LYS A 44 3.70 6.36 9.39
N THR A 45 4.11 5.28 8.74
CA THR A 45 3.72 3.92 9.15
C THR A 45 4.96 3.15 9.58
N LYS A 46 4.78 2.21 10.50
CA LYS A 46 5.88 1.37 10.99
C LYS A 46 6.45 0.53 9.85
N GLY A 47 7.77 0.51 9.71
CA GLY A 47 8.48 -0.29 8.69
C GLY A 47 8.61 -1.76 9.09
N ASP A 48 7.49 -2.47 9.16
CA ASP A 48 7.40 -3.87 9.60
C ASP A 48 7.12 -4.86 8.45
N GLY A 49 7.36 -4.44 7.20
CA GLY A 49 7.01 -5.20 5.99
C GLY A 49 5.51 -5.23 5.68
N ASN A 50 4.63 -4.76 6.58
CA ASN A 50 3.18 -4.67 6.38
C ASN A 50 2.72 -3.26 6.01
N CYS A 51 3.66 -2.32 5.91
CA CYS A 51 3.38 -0.90 5.83
C CYS A 51 2.49 -0.54 4.65
N PHE A 52 2.58 -1.24 3.50
CA PHE A 52 1.74 -0.99 2.34
C PHE A 52 0.27 -1.28 2.63
N TYR A 53 -0.04 -2.51 3.07
CA TYR A 53 -1.40 -2.93 3.41
C TYR A 53 -2.00 -2.05 4.50
N ARG A 54 -1.20 -1.72 5.52
CA ARG A 54 -1.62 -0.88 6.65
C ARG A 54 -1.91 0.56 6.19
N ALA A 55 -1.01 1.13 5.40
CA ALA A 55 -1.17 2.47 4.83
C ALA A 55 -2.40 2.55 3.91
N LEU A 56 -2.54 1.58 3.00
CA LEU A 56 -3.65 1.54 2.06
C LEU A 56 -4.99 1.38 2.77
N GLY A 57 -5.09 0.40 3.67
CA GLY A 57 -6.31 0.17 4.46
C GLY A 57 -6.73 1.42 5.22
N TYR A 58 -5.81 2.04 5.96
CA TYR A 58 -6.12 3.24 6.73
C TYR A 58 -6.52 4.43 5.86
N SER A 59 -5.69 4.77 4.87
CA SER A 59 -5.93 5.97 4.05
C SER A 59 -7.21 5.86 3.22
N TYR A 60 -7.53 4.67 2.71
CA TYR A 60 -8.76 4.46 1.98
C TYR A 60 -9.98 4.53 2.90
N LEU A 61 -9.93 3.93 4.10
CA LEU A 61 -11.04 4.04 5.04
C LEU A 61 -11.22 5.48 5.57
N GLU A 62 -10.13 6.20 5.84
CA GLU A 62 -10.16 7.63 6.20
C GLU A 62 -10.82 8.45 5.07
N SER A 63 -10.60 8.07 3.80
CA SER A 63 -11.22 8.73 2.64
C SER A 63 -12.73 8.64 2.56
N LEU A 64 -13.30 7.60 3.15
CA LEU A 64 -14.72 7.29 3.09
C LEU A 64 -15.51 7.93 4.22
N LEU A 65 -14.84 8.45 5.25
CA LEU A 65 -15.48 9.15 6.36
C LEU A 65 -16.37 10.31 5.85
N GLY A 66 -17.63 10.33 6.29
CA GLY A 66 -18.62 11.31 5.87
C GLY A 66 -19.21 11.11 4.45
N LYS A 67 -18.83 10.05 3.72
CA LYS A 67 -19.30 9.78 2.35
C LYS A 67 -20.19 8.53 2.30
N SER A 68 -21.40 8.62 2.87
CA SER A 68 -22.31 7.47 3.04
C SER A 68 -22.53 6.63 1.77
N ARG A 69 -22.70 7.27 0.60
CA ARG A 69 -22.88 6.54 -0.67
C ARG A 69 -21.65 5.70 -1.06
N GLU A 70 -20.45 6.25 -0.85
CA GLU A 70 -19.20 5.54 -1.18
C GLU A 70 -18.89 4.45 -0.16
N VAL A 71 -19.22 4.69 1.13
CA VAL A 71 -19.16 3.66 2.19
C VAL A 71 -20.07 2.48 1.84
N LEU A 72 -21.33 2.73 1.46
CA LEU A 72 -22.29 1.67 1.11
C LEU A 72 -21.79 0.83 -0.07
N LYS A 73 -21.35 1.46 -1.17
CA LYS A 73 -20.75 0.75 -2.32
C LYS A 73 -19.54 -0.08 -1.89
N PHE A 74 -18.71 0.46 -1.01
CA PHE A 74 -17.53 -0.27 -0.53
C PHE A 74 -17.93 -1.47 0.33
N LYS A 75 -18.92 -1.33 1.22
CA LYS A 75 -19.47 -2.45 2.01
C LYS A 75 -20.02 -3.56 1.10
N GLU A 76 -20.79 -3.21 0.08
CA GLU A 76 -21.29 -4.17 -0.91
C GLU A 76 -20.14 -4.94 -1.57
N ARG A 77 -19.06 -4.23 -1.95
CA ARG A 77 -17.88 -4.89 -2.53
C ARG A 77 -17.20 -5.82 -1.52
N VAL A 78 -17.01 -5.38 -0.27
CA VAL A 78 -16.38 -6.17 0.79
C VAL A 78 -17.18 -7.43 1.08
N LEU A 79 -18.52 -7.37 1.11
CA LEU A 79 -19.38 -8.54 1.31
C LEU A 79 -19.24 -9.62 0.22
N GLN A 80 -18.74 -9.27 -0.97
CA GLN A 80 -18.46 -10.23 -2.05
C GLN A 80 -17.08 -10.86 -1.96
N THR A 81 -16.14 -10.29 -1.19
CA THR A 81 -14.76 -10.78 -1.10
C THR A 81 -14.59 -12.20 -0.54
N PRO A 82 -15.47 -12.73 0.35
CA PRO A 82 -15.42 -14.14 0.72
C PRO A 82 -15.57 -15.09 -0.48
N ASN A 83 -16.39 -14.74 -1.47
CA ASN A 83 -16.55 -15.55 -2.68
C ASN A 83 -15.26 -15.56 -3.51
N ASP A 84 -14.54 -14.44 -3.57
CA ASP A 84 -13.23 -14.36 -4.24
C ASP A 84 -12.19 -15.28 -3.56
N LEU A 85 -12.19 -15.30 -2.23
CA LEU A 85 -11.32 -16.18 -1.43
C LEU A 85 -11.66 -17.67 -1.64
N LEU A 86 -12.95 -18.02 -1.62
CA LEU A 86 -13.41 -19.39 -1.87
C LEU A 86 -13.06 -19.86 -3.29
N ALA A 87 -13.24 -19.00 -4.30
CA ALA A 87 -12.87 -19.30 -5.69
C ALA A 87 -11.36 -19.55 -5.87
N ALA A 88 -10.52 -18.90 -5.06
CA ALA A 88 -9.08 -19.10 -5.05
C ALA A 88 -8.63 -20.33 -4.23
N GLY A 89 -9.57 -21.08 -3.64
CA GLY A 89 -9.31 -22.29 -2.87
C GLY A 89 -9.01 -22.07 -1.37
N PHE A 90 -9.29 -20.89 -0.82
CA PHE A 90 -9.20 -20.66 0.63
C PHE A 90 -10.40 -21.27 1.36
N GLU A 91 -10.16 -21.86 2.52
CA GLU A 91 -11.20 -22.42 3.37
C GLU A 91 -11.81 -21.35 4.29
N GLU A 92 -13.14 -21.27 4.36
CA GLU A 92 -13.87 -20.21 5.08
C GLU A 92 -13.38 -20.04 6.53
N HIS A 93 -13.23 -21.15 7.26
CA HIS A 93 -12.81 -21.12 8.66
C HIS A 93 -11.42 -20.50 8.87
N LYS A 94 -10.55 -20.50 7.85
CA LYS A 94 -9.19 -19.93 7.92
C LYS A 94 -9.20 -18.42 7.77
N PHE A 95 -10.13 -17.84 7.00
CA PHE A 95 -10.16 -16.40 6.75
C PHE A 95 -11.29 -15.66 7.49
N ARG A 96 -12.30 -16.37 8.00
CA ARG A 96 -13.50 -15.76 8.61
C ARG A 96 -13.19 -14.71 9.68
N ASN A 97 -12.24 -14.99 10.57
CA ASN A 97 -11.88 -14.06 11.63
C ASN A 97 -11.26 -12.76 11.08
N PHE A 98 -10.39 -12.88 10.06
CA PHE A 98 -9.77 -11.73 9.41
C PHE A 98 -10.79 -10.91 8.61
N PHE A 99 -11.70 -11.59 7.89
CA PHE A 99 -12.81 -10.92 7.22
C PHE A 99 -13.70 -10.15 8.20
N ASN A 100 -14.09 -10.76 9.32
CA ASN A 100 -14.93 -10.11 10.33
C ASN A 100 -14.24 -8.89 10.95
N ALA A 101 -12.92 -8.96 11.20
CA ALA A 101 -12.15 -7.82 11.69
C ALA A 101 -12.15 -6.66 10.68
N PHE A 102 -11.94 -6.96 9.39
CA PHE A 102 -11.99 -5.95 8.34
C PHE A 102 -13.38 -5.36 8.15
N TYR A 103 -14.43 -6.20 8.13
CA TYR A 103 -15.80 -5.74 7.99
C TYR A 103 -16.23 -4.85 9.17
N SER A 104 -15.81 -5.20 10.38
CA SER A 104 -16.08 -4.40 11.59
C SER A 104 -15.49 -2.99 11.51
N VAL A 105 -14.28 -2.82 10.96
CA VAL A 105 -13.69 -1.48 10.78
C VAL A 105 -14.41 -0.69 9.67
N VAL A 106 -14.94 -1.35 8.64
CA VAL A 106 -15.78 -0.69 7.64
C VAL A 106 -17.11 -0.21 8.25
N GLU A 107 -17.71 -1.00 9.14
CA GLU A 107 -18.90 -0.56 9.89
C GLU A 107 -18.60 0.59 10.85
N LEU A 108 -17.41 0.63 11.44
CA LEU A 108 -16.98 1.76 12.27
C LEU A 108 -16.93 3.06 11.47
N VAL A 109 -16.41 3.02 10.24
CA VAL A 109 -16.37 4.18 9.33
C VAL A 109 -17.78 4.69 9.01
N GLU A 110 -18.77 3.81 8.92
CA GLU A 110 -20.17 4.17 8.67
C GLU A 110 -20.86 4.76 9.91
N LYS A 111 -20.66 4.16 11.09
CA LYS A 111 -21.42 4.49 12.32
C LYS A 111 -20.80 5.65 13.11
N ASP A 112 -19.49 5.61 13.33
CA ASP A 112 -18.78 6.60 14.16
C ASP A 112 -18.26 7.76 13.30
N GLY A 113 -17.68 7.45 12.14
CA GLY A 113 -17.21 8.46 11.19
C GLY A 113 -16.05 9.33 11.71
N SER A 114 -15.41 9.00 12.84
CA SER A 114 -14.31 9.79 13.37
C SER A 114 -12.92 9.24 12.97
N VAL A 115 -12.02 10.16 12.63
CA VAL A 115 -10.61 9.85 12.34
C VAL A 115 -9.91 9.25 13.57
N SER A 116 -10.28 9.69 14.78
CA SER A 116 -9.67 9.22 16.03
C SER A 116 -9.97 7.75 16.30
N SER A 117 -11.23 7.32 16.15
CA SER A 117 -11.61 5.92 16.36
C SER A 117 -10.95 5.02 15.32
N LEU A 118 -10.93 5.43 14.04
CA LEU A 118 -10.24 4.69 12.99
C LEU A 118 -8.74 4.54 13.29
N LEU A 119 -8.08 5.63 13.71
CA LEU A 119 -6.66 5.62 14.04
C LEU A 119 -6.35 4.76 15.27
N LYS A 120 -7.26 4.70 16.26
CA LYS A 120 -7.14 3.80 17.41
C LYS A 120 -7.17 2.34 16.97
N VAL A 121 -8.10 1.94 16.11
CA VAL A 121 -8.18 0.56 15.59
C VAL A 121 -6.90 0.18 14.84
N PHE A 122 -6.40 1.06 13.96
CA PHE A 122 -5.17 0.79 13.21
C PHE A 122 -3.89 0.85 14.06
N ASN A 123 -3.95 1.40 15.27
CA ASN A 123 -2.85 1.40 16.24
C ASN A 123 -2.96 0.31 17.30
N ASP A 124 -4.07 -0.42 17.37
CA ASP A 124 -4.16 -1.67 18.11
C ASP A 124 -3.48 -2.80 17.32
N GLN A 125 -2.44 -3.41 17.89
CA GLN A 125 -1.61 -4.39 17.19
C GLN A 125 -2.43 -5.57 16.67
N SER A 126 -3.30 -6.13 17.51
CA SER A 126 -4.13 -7.29 17.16
C SER A 126 -5.09 -6.97 16.02
N SER A 127 -5.88 -5.90 16.17
CA SER A 127 -6.88 -5.50 15.16
C SER A 127 -6.23 -5.11 13.84
N SER A 128 -5.15 -4.33 13.89
CA SER A 128 -4.44 -3.84 12.71
C SER A 128 -3.77 -4.98 11.94
N ASP A 129 -3.21 -5.98 12.63
CA ASP A 129 -2.60 -7.14 11.97
C ASP A 129 -3.65 -8.09 11.39
N GLN A 130 -4.81 -8.26 12.02
CA GLN A 130 -5.92 -9.01 11.43
C GLN A 130 -6.44 -8.35 10.14
N ILE A 131 -6.53 -7.01 10.11
CA ILE A 131 -6.87 -6.24 8.91
C ILE A 131 -5.82 -6.46 7.82
N VAL A 132 -4.53 -6.33 8.15
CA VAL A 132 -3.43 -6.56 7.19
C VAL A 132 -3.49 -7.98 6.63
N GLN A 133 -3.65 -8.99 7.48
CA GLN A 133 -3.72 -10.38 7.05
C GLN A 133 -4.89 -10.62 6.10
N PHE A 134 -6.07 -10.03 6.37
CA PHE A 134 -7.19 -10.09 5.44
C PHE A 134 -6.84 -9.50 4.07
N LEU A 135 -6.23 -8.31 4.03
CA LEU A 135 -5.84 -7.66 2.78
C LEU A 135 -4.81 -8.48 2.00
N ARG A 136 -3.88 -9.15 2.68
CA ARG A 136 -2.93 -10.10 2.06
C ARG A 136 -3.64 -11.29 1.42
N LEU A 137 -4.56 -11.93 2.14
CA LEU A 137 -5.34 -13.06 1.62
C LEU A 137 -6.18 -12.66 0.41
N LEU A 138 -6.81 -11.49 0.46
CA LEU A 138 -7.58 -10.95 -0.67
C LEU A 138 -6.68 -10.68 -1.89
N THR A 139 -5.47 -10.17 -1.66
CA THR A 139 -4.48 -9.94 -2.71
C THR A 139 -4.07 -11.26 -3.36
N SER A 140 -3.74 -12.27 -2.54
CA SER A 140 -3.42 -13.62 -3.01
C SER A 140 -4.57 -14.23 -3.82
N ALA A 141 -5.81 -14.16 -3.32
CA ALA A 141 -6.97 -14.67 -4.04
C ALA A 141 -7.18 -13.96 -5.39
N PHE A 142 -7.03 -12.64 -5.44
CA PHE A 142 -7.17 -11.90 -6.68
C PHE A 142 -6.14 -12.30 -7.74
N ILE A 143 -4.89 -12.53 -7.31
CA ILE A 143 -3.81 -13.00 -8.17
C ILE A 143 -4.10 -14.42 -8.66
N LYS A 144 -4.42 -15.35 -7.75
CA LYS A 144 -4.74 -16.75 -8.08
C LYS A 144 -5.92 -16.88 -9.05
N ASN A 145 -6.98 -16.09 -8.84
CA ASN A 145 -8.16 -16.10 -9.73
C ASN A 145 -7.89 -15.50 -11.12
N ARG A 146 -6.76 -14.82 -11.31
CA ARG A 146 -6.32 -14.25 -12.59
C ARG A 146 -4.90 -14.69 -12.93
N ALA A 147 -4.57 -15.95 -12.62
CA ALA A 147 -3.22 -16.49 -12.78
C ALA A 147 -2.65 -16.24 -14.17
N ASP A 148 -3.44 -16.45 -15.24
CA ASP A 148 -3.00 -16.25 -16.63
C ASP A 148 -2.55 -14.81 -16.92
N PHE A 149 -3.21 -13.82 -16.31
CA PHE A 149 -2.82 -12.42 -16.45
C PHE A 149 -1.51 -12.14 -15.70
N PHE A 150 -1.40 -12.58 -14.45
CA PHE A 150 -0.26 -12.28 -13.58
C PHE A 150 1.00 -13.09 -13.90
N ARG A 151 0.87 -14.25 -14.55
CA ARG A 151 1.98 -15.13 -14.90
C ARG A 151 3.08 -14.43 -15.69
N HIS A 152 2.73 -13.45 -16.53
CA HIS A 152 3.68 -12.69 -17.35
C HIS A 152 4.49 -11.64 -16.58
N PHE A 153 4.18 -11.43 -15.30
CA PHE A 153 4.81 -10.44 -14.43
C PHE A 153 5.65 -11.07 -13.32
N ILE A 154 5.52 -12.38 -13.11
CA ILE A 154 6.29 -13.16 -12.14
C ILE A 154 7.45 -13.84 -12.87
N ASP A 155 8.52 -14.18 -12.14
CA ASP A 155 9.65 -14.93 -12.68
C ASP A 155 9.19 -16.24 -13.34
N GLU A 156 9.73 -16.54 -14.52
CA GLU A 156 9.29 -17.67 -15.35
C GLU A 156 9.43 -19.04 -14.64
N GLU A 157 10.33 -19.11 -13.66
CA GLU A 157 10.63 -20.31 -12.86
C GLU A 157 9.70 -20.46 -11.63
N MET A 158 8.85 -19.47 -11.32
CA MET A 158 7.99 -19.47 -10.13
C MET A 158 6.51 -19.59 -10.51
N ASP A 159 5.80 -20.56 -9.92
CA ASP A 159 4.36 -20.67 -10.09
C ASP A 159 3.61 -19.56 -9.32
N ILE A 160 2.44 -19.16 -9.83
CA ILE A 160 1.56 -18.17 -9.20
C ILE A 160 1.21 -18.58 -7.77
N LYS A 161 0.96 -19.87 -7.54
CA LYS A 161 0.60 -20.37 -6.21
C LYS A 161 1.78 -20.22 -5.25
N ASP A 162 2.98 -20.57 -5.69
CA ASP A 162 4.19 -20.46 -4.88
C ASP A 162 4.53 -19.01 -4.58
N PHE A 163 4.42 -18.11 -5.57
CA PHE A 163 4.55 -16.67 -5.36
C PHE A 163 3.58 -16.16 -4.29
N CYS A 164 2.30 -16.53 -4.38
CA CYS A 164 1.31 -16.13 -3.39
C CYS A 164 1.63 -16.65 -1.97
N THR A 165 2.03 -17.92 -1.86
CA THR A 165 2.32 -18.57 -0.58
C THR A 165 3.60 -18.03 0.09
N HIS A 166 4.60 -17.61 -0.69
CA HIS A 166 5.88 -17.16 -0.13
C HIS A 166 6.00 -15.62 -0.04
N GLU A 167 5.40 -14.88 -0.97
CA GLU A 167 5.62 -13.42 -1.09
C GLU A 167 4.38 -12.56 -0.77
N VAL A 168 3.18 -13.14 -0.72
CA VAL A 168 1.94 -12.36 -0.51
C VAL A 168 1.28 -12.68 0.82
N GLU A 169 0.97 -13.94 1.06
CA GLU A 169 0.21 -14.43 2.22
C GLU A 169 0.92 -14.23 3.57
N PRO A 170 2.24 -14.46 3.69
CA PRO A 170 2.93 -14.32 4.97
C PRO A 170 3.01 -12.86 5.44
N MET A 171 2.89 -12.66 6.75
CA MET A 171 3.09 -11.36 7.37
C MET A 171 4.55 -10.90 7.23
N ALA A 172 4.75 -9.58 7.25
CA ALA A 172 6.05 -8.92 7.13
C ALA A 172 6.79 -9.12 5.79
N MET A 173 6.13 -9.70 4.78
CA MET A 173 6.66 -9.74 3.41
C MET A 173 6.41 -8.42 2.69
N GLU A 174 7.45 -7.87 2.08
CA GLU A 174 7.39 -6.61 1.33
C GLU A 174 6.47 -6.73 0.10
N CYS A 175 6.03 -5.57 -0.41
CA CYS A 175 5.14 -5.51 -1.57
C CYS A 175 5.85 -4.89 -2.75
N ASP A 176 5.67 -5.50 -3.91
CA ASP A 176 6.04 -4.91 -5.19
C ASP A 176 4.77 -4.48 -5.95
N HIS A 177 4.95 -4.01 -7.18
CA HIS A 177 3.93 -3.52 -8.09
C HIS A 177 2.79 -4.53 -8.31
N ILE A 178 3.09 -5.83 -8.27
CA ILE A 178 2.11 -6.90 -8.45
C ILE A 178 1.06 -6.87 -7.34
N GLN A 179 1.49 -6.89 -6.08
CA GLN A 179 0.61 -6.85 -4.91
C GLN A 179 -0.19 -5.53 -4.87
N ILE A 180 0.46 -4.40 -5.19
CA ILE A 180 -0.19 -3.08 -5.23
C ILE A 180 -1.32 -3.06 -6.26
N THR A 181 -1.03 -3.54 -7.48
CA THR A 181 -2.00 -3.58 -8.59
C THR A 181 -3.14 -4.54 -8.28
N ALA A 182 -2.83 -5.73 -7.77
CA ALA A 182 -3.83 -6.74 -7.44
C ALA A 182 -4.80 -6.23 -6.37
N LEU A 183 -4.30 -5.67 -5.26
CA LEU A 183 -5.17 -5.18 -4.19
C LEU A 183 -6.01 -3.96 -4.61
N SER A 184 -5.41 -3.05 -5.38
CA SER A 184 -6.10 -1.90 -5.97
C SER A 184 -7.32 -2.34 -6.79
N GLN A 185 -7.13 -3.33 -7.67
CA GLN A 185 -8.22 -3.84 -8.49
C GLN A 185 -9.19 -4.70 -7.69
N ALA A 186 -8.73 -5.49 -6.72
CA ALA A 186 -9.59 -6.33 -5.88
C ALA A 186 -10.64 -5.53 -5.12
N LEU A 187 -10.25 -4.36 -4.61
CA LEU A 187 -11.12 -3.48 -3.81
C LEU A 187 -11.75 -2.34 -4.63
N ASN A 188 -11.52 -2.29 -5.94
CA ASN A 188 -11.91 -1.16 -6.81
C ASN A 188 -11.40 0.20 -6.30
N ILE A 189 -10.22 0.21 -5.69
CA ILE A 189 -9.57 1.42 -5.19
C ILE A 189 -8.68 1.96 -6.31
N ALA A 190 -8.96 3.18 -6.78
CA ALA A 190 -8.07 3.84 -7.73
C ALA A 190 -6.78 4.31 -7.03
N LEU A 191 -5.69 3.56 -7.17
CA LEU A 191 -4.36 3.99 -6.70
C LEU A 191 -3.65 4.78 -7.80
N GLN A 192 -3.24 6.02 -7.49
CA GLN A 192 -2.25 6.72 -8.32
C GLN A 192 -0.85 6.20 -7.96
N GLY A 193 -0.38 5.19 -8.69
CA GLY A 193 1.06 4.96 -8.82
C GLY A 193 1.65 6.14 -9.62
N GLN A 194 2.55 6.91 -9.02
CA GLN A 194 3.29 7.91 -9.80
C GLN A 194 4.78 7.85 -9.47
N ASN A 195 5.51 7.23 -10.39
CA ASN A 195 6.53 8.00 -11.08
C ASN A 195 5.80 9.12 -11.87
N CYS A 196 5.86 10.35 -11.34
CA CYS A 196 5.52 11.65 -11.97
C CYS A 196 4.04 11.95 -12.39
N LEU A 197 3.59 13.18 -12.04
CA LEU A 197 2.32 13.95 -12.26
C LEU A 197 1.57 13.76 -13.62
N PRO A 198 0.26 14.14 -13.82
CA PRO A 198 -0.68 14.94 -12.98
C PRO A 198 -2.19 14.49 -12.90
N LEU A 199 -2.96 15.22 -12.06
CA LEU A 199 -4.44 15.46 -12.00
C LEU A 199 -5.44 14.34 -11.58
N GLY A 200 -6.19 14.59 -10.48
CA GLY A 200 -7.61 14.18 -10.42
C GLY A 200 -8.24 13.64 -9.13
N ARG A 201 -7.54 13.05 -8.14
CA ARG A 201 -8.21 12.36 -7.01
C ARG A 201 -7.41 12.32 -5.68
N PRO A 202 -8.06 12.07 -4.51
CA PRO A 202 -7.63 12.62 -3.21
C PRO A 202 -6.60 11.83 -2.36
N PHE A 203 -6.00 10.72 -2.79
CA PHE A 203 -5.07 9.95 -1.93
C PHE A 203 -3.78 9.57 -2.64
N ARG A 204 -2.64 9.73 -1.95
CA ARG A 204 -1.33 9.22 -2.38
C ARG A 204 -0.60 8.50 -1.26
N ILE A 205 -0.29 7.23 -1.49
CA ILE A 205 0.68 6.47 -0.71
C ILE A 205 2.02 6.64 -1.43
N LEU A 206 3.00 7.24 -0.77
CA LEU A 206 4.36 7.29 -1.30
C LEU A 206 5.18 6.26 -0.53
N LEU A 207 5.61 5.21 -1.23
CA LEU A 207 6.63 4.31 -0.75
C LEU A 207 7.97 5.05 -0.85
N LEU A 208 8.55 5.41 0.29
CA LEU A 208 9.88 6.01 0.32
C LEU A 208 10.90 4.88 0.34
N ALA A 209 11.37 4.46 -0.83
CA ALA A 209 12.46 3.50 -0.92
C ALA A 209 13.80 4.07 -0.43
N PRO A 210 14.65 3.27 0.25
CA PRO A 210 15.93 3.71 0.75
C PRO A 210 16.86 4.09 -0.41
N PRO A 211 17.85 4.97 -0.14
CA PRO A 211 18.67 5.62 -1.17
C PRO A 211 19.41 4.63 -2.08
N GLU A 212 19.80 3.48 -1.55
CA GLU A 212 20.69 2.53 -2.23
C GLU A 212 20.04 1.83 -3.43
N GLN A 213 18.72 1.67 -3.45
CA GLN A 213 18.01 1.04 -4.56
C GLN A 213 17.65 2.05 -5.68
N ARG A 214 17.39 3.31 -5.34
CA ARG A 214 17.06 4.36 -6.32
C ARG A 214 18.25 4.91 -7.09
N LEU A 215 19.47 4.79 -6.56
CA LEU A 215 20.69 5.22 -7.24
C LEU A 215 21.05 4.28 -8.41
N LYS A 216 20.68 2.99 -8.33
CA LYS A 216 20.90 2.03 -9.42
C LYS A 216 20.03 2.36 -10.64
N GLU A 217 18.73 2.60 -10.42
CA GLU A 217 17.80 2.96 -11.50
C GLU A 217 18.10 4.32 -12.15
N ALA A 218 18.63 5.28 -11.39
CA ALA A 218 19.00 6.59 -11.93
C ALA A 218 20.28 6.54 -12.79
N TRP A 219 21.21 5.62 -12.52
CA TRP A 219 22.43 5.44 -13.33
C TRP A 219 22.19 4.55 -14.56
N ASP A 220 21.30 3.57 -14.47
CA ASP A 220 20.96 2.71 -15.60
C ASP A 220 20.13 3.45 -16.66
N GLN A 221 19.36 4.48 -16.28
CA GLN A 221 18.58 5.31 -17.23
C GLN A 221 19.40 6.38 -17.96
N GLU A 222 20.54 6.81 -17.43
CA GLU A 222 21.43 7.76 -18.12
C GLU A 222 22.44 7.07 -19.07
N ALA A 223 22.57 5.74 -19.02
CA ALA A 223 23.61 5.00 -19.76
C ALA A 223 23.16 4.33 -21.08
N VAL A 224 21.91 4.44 -21.52
CA VAL A 224 21.44 3.76 -22.75
C VAL A 224 21.12 4.76 -23.87
N SER A 225 22.16 5.09 -24.63
CA SER A 225 21.99 5.47 -26.05
C SER A 225 21.76 4.18 -26.88
N PRO A 226 20.97 4.20 -27.96
CA PRO A 226 20.49 2.96 -28.57
C PRO A 226 21.55 2.33 -29.49
N SER A 227 21.91 1.08 -29.23
CA SER A 227 22.39 0.15 -30.26
C SER A 227 21.66 -1.19 -30.11
N PRO A 228 21.21 -1.81 -31.22
CA PRO A 228 20.27 -2.92 -31.16
C PRO A 228 21.03 -4.24 -31.04
N THR A 229 20.84 -4.95 -29.93
CA THR A 229 20.74 -6.42 -29.84
C THR A 229 20.80 -6.85 -28.37
N GLN A 230 19.91 -7.76 -27.99
CA GLN A 230 19.87 -8.62 -26.78
C GLN A 230 18.61 -8.40 -25.90
N PRO A 231 17.91 -9.48 -25.47
CA PRO A 231 16.65 -9.41 -24.77
C PRO A 231 16.84 -8.92 -23.33
N GLY A 232 16.05 -7.92 -22.97
CA GLY A 232 16.17 -7.17 -21.71
C GLY A 232 15.88 -8.01 -20.47
N SER A 233 16.81 -7.99 -19.53
CA SER A 233 16.56 -8.32 -18.14
C SER A 233 15.61 -7.28 -17.54
N ARG A 234 14.44 -7.72 -17.07
CA ARG A 234 13.49 -6.88 -16.34
C ARG A 234 14.02 -6.66 -14.93
N THR A 235 14.45 -5.44 -14.61
CA THR A 235 14.77 -5.04 -13.23
C THR A 235 13.46 -4.89 -12.46
N GLN A 236 13.10 -5.86 -11.61
CA GLN A 236 12.01 -5.72 -10.64
C GLN A 236 12.37 -4.64 -9.61
N LEU A 237 11.43 -3.73 -9.40
CA LEU A 237 11.56 -2.53 -8.55
C LEU A 237 11.37 -2.95 -7.09
N ASN A 238 12.43 -3.47 -6.49
CA ASN A 238 12.39 -3.93 -5.10
C ASN A 238 12.19 -2.72 -4.16
N LEU A 239 10.96 -2.50 -3.73
CA LEU A 239 10.52 -1.42 -2.85
C LEU A 239 10.84 -1.75 -1.38
N LYS A 240 12.13 -1.85 -1.01
CA LYS A 240 12.47 -1.74 0.42
C LYS A 240 12.04 -0.35 0.85
N GLY A 241 11.62 -0.12 2.10
CA GLY A 241 11.48 1.24 2.65
C GLY A 241 10.14 1.60 3.26
N SER A 242 10.19 2.56 4.20
CA SER A 242 9.06 3.02 4.99
C SER A 242 7.94 3.60 4.13
N CYS A 243 6.73 3.05 4.27
CA CYS A 243 5.55 3.60 3.62
C CYS A 243 5.09 4.88 4.32
N CYS A 244 4.75 5.90 3.54
CA CYS A 244 4.23 7.17 4.04
C CYS A 244 2.92 7.53 3.35
N LEU A 245 1.96 8.01 4.14
CA LEU A 245 0.66 8.48 3.67
C LEU A 245 0.68 9.99 3.50
N PHE A 246 0.29 10.48 2.32
CA PHE A 246 0.26 11.91 2.01
C PHE A 246 -1.16 12.40 1.79
N ASN A 247 -1.49 13.53 2.42
CA ASN A 247 -2.79 14.18 2.28
C ASN A 247 -2.68 15.39 1.33
N PRO A 248 -3.42 15.43 0.21
CA PRO A 248 -3.30 16.51 -0.78
C PRO A 248 -3.69 17.88 -0.23
N ARG A 249 -3.18 18.94 -0.86
CA ARG A 249 -3.77 20.28 -0.74
C ARG A 249 -5.07 20.29 -1.55
N VAL A 250 -6.18 20.64 -0.89
CA VAL A 250 -7.40 21.06 -1.60
C VAL A 250 -7.08 22.44 -2.17
N VAL A 251 -7.07 22.55 -3.50
CA VAL A 251 -7.00 23.84 -4.22
C VAL A 251 -8.42 24.27 -4.51
#